data_AF-A0A853F9B8-F1
#
_entry.id   AF-A0A853F9B8-F1
#
_cell.length_a   1.000
_cell.length_b   1.000
_cell.length_c   1.000
_cell.angle_alpha   90.00
_cell.angle_beta   90.00
_cell.angle_gamma   90.00
#
_symmetry.space_group_name_H-M   'P 1'
#
loop_
_entity.id
_entity.type
_entity.pdbx_description
1 polymer ?
#
loop_
_entity_poly.entity_id
_entity_poly.type
_entity_poly.pdbx_seq_one_letter_code
_entity_poly.pdbx_strand_id
1 'polypeptide(L)'
;MDIVTGLVPPDPLYDVRHAREKVAVAMQKSYDVFFDASARGLALRERLLVALYACSLSESSALSAHYRQALHAQGVEQAVLAAIETDALASLNDTRLTVILGFARKLIVKPVEGDAEEIKRLRDAGVATPDIVTLAQLIAFLSYQIRVAAGLLAMKELASK
;
A
#
# COMPACT_ATOMS: atom_id res chain seq x y z
N MET A 1 1.84 -11.92 -2.72
CA MET A 1 0.77 -11.82 -3.75
C MET A 1 -0.10 -13.04 -3.80
N ASP A 2 0.46 -14.25 -3.84
CA ASP A 2 -0.31 -15.49 -3.95
C ASP A 2 -1.34 -15.64 -2.82
N ILE A 3 -0.95 -15.31 -1.58
CA ILE A 3 -1.86 -15.22 -0.43
C ILE A 3 -2.98 -14.20 -0.68
N VAL A 4 -2.64 -13.01 -1.16
CA VAL A 4 -3.60 -11.91 -1.41
C VAL A 4 -4.62 -12.32 -2.48
N THR A 5 -4.19 -13.01 -3.54
CA THR A 5 -5.07 -13.41 -4.65
C THR A 5 -5.65 -14.83 -4.47
N GLY A 6 -5.31 -15.51 -3.37
CA GLY A 6 -5.70 -16.89 -3.10
C GLY A 6 -5.26 -17.87 -4.21
N LEU A 7 -4.07 -17.67 -4.78
CA LEU A 7 -3.49 -18.59 -5.76
C LEU A 7 -2.72 -19.68 -5.01
N VAL A 8 -3.06 -20.93 -5.27
CA VAL A 8 -2.42 -22.10 -4.67
C VAL A 8 -2.26 -23.20 -5.72
N PRO A 9 -1.24 -24.05 -5.66
CA PRO A 9 -1.19 -25.25 -6.50
C PRO A 9 -2.45 -26.14 -6.28
N PRO A 10 -2.99 -26.79 -7.32
CA PRO A 10 -2.51 -26.85 -8.70
C PRO A 10 -3.15 -25.81 -9.65
N ASP A 11 -3.42 -24.57 -9.21
CA ASP A 11 -3.99 -23.52 -10.06
C ASP A 11 -3.08 -23.17 -11.26
N PRO A 12 -3.54 -23.28 -12.53
CA PRO A 12 -2.73 -22.93 -13.69
C PRO A 12 -2.20 -21.49 -13.67
N LEU A 13 -2.92 -20.56 -13.04
CA LEU A 13 -2.48 -19.17 -12.91
C LEU A 13 -1.35 -19.02 -11.87
N TYR A 14 -1.27 -19.92 -10.89
CA TYR A 14 -0.11 -20.04 -10.02
C TYR A 14 1.13 -20.40 -10.85
N ASP A 15 1.03 -21.41 -11.72
CA ASP A 15 2.15 -21.85 -12.57
C ASP A 15 2.61 -20.74 -13.53
N VAL A 16 1.67 -20.04 -14.18
CA VAL A 16 1.98 -18.91 -15.07
C VAL A 16 2.71 -17.77 -14.34
N ARG A 17 2.28 -17.45 -13.11
CA ARG A 17 2.92 -16.42 -12.29
C ARG A 17 4.34 -16.85 -11.89
N HIS A 18 4.54 -18.11 -11.55
CA HIS A 18 5.84 -18.65 -11.14
C HIS A 18 6.77 -18.98 -12.33
N ALA A 19 6.26 -19.09 -13.55
CA ALA A 19 7.09 -19.15 -14.77
C ALA A 19 7.96 -17.89 -14.95
N ARG A 20 7.58 -16.75 -14.35
CA ARG A 20 8.42 -15.54 -14.21
C ARG A 20 8.90 -15.35 -12.78
N GLU A 21 9.45 -16.40 -12.19
CA GLU A 21 9.94 -16.44 -10.80
C GLU A 21 10.74 -15.19 -10.40
N LYS A 22 11.68 -14.73 -11.24
CA LYS A 22 12.48 -13.53 -10.97
C LYS A 22 11.63 -12.29 -10.64
N VAL A 23 10.51 -12.10 -11.34
CA VAL A 23 9.58 -10.99 -11.11
C VAL A 23 8.80 -11.19 -9.83
N ALA A 24 8.31 -12.41 -9.57
CA ALA A 24 7.59 -12.75 -8.35
C ALA A 24 8.48 -12.54 -7.10
N VAL A 25 9.72 -13.01 -7.16
CA VAL A 25 10.73 -12.86 -6.11
C VAL A 25 11.13 -11.39 -5.92
N ALA A 26 11.37 -10.63 -6.99
CA ALA A 26 11.70 -9.21 -6.88
C ALA A 26 10.56 -8.42 -6.22
N MET A 27 9.32 -8.71 -6.58
CA MET A 27 8.14 -8.08 -5.96
C MET A 27 8.04 -8.41 -4.47
N GLN A 28 8.28 -9.67 -4.09
CA GLN A 28 8.28 -10.08 -2.68
C GLN A 28 9.40 -9.39 -1.91
N LYS A 29 10.61 -9.32 -2.46
CA LYS A 29 11.73 -8.60 -1.83
C LYS A 29 11.43 -7.12 -1.61
N SER A 30 10.81 -6.44 -2.58
CA SER A 30 10.37 -5.05 -2.40
C SER A 30 9.35 -4.92 -1.28
N TYR A 31 8.38 -5.83 -1.21
CA TYR A 31 7.42 -5.88 -0.10
C TYR A 31 8.13 -6.03 1.24
N ASP A 32 9.05 -6.99 1.36
CA ASP A 32 9.77 -7.28 2.60
C ASP A 32 10.58 -6.05 3.06
N VAL A 33 11.25 -5.36 2.13
CA VAL A 33 11.98 -4.10 2.42
C VAL A 33 11.02 -3.00 2.88
N PHE A 34 9.91 -2.78 2.17
CA PHE A 34 8.96 -1.73 2.50
C PHE A 34 8.18 -1.97 3.78
N PHE A 35 8.09 -3.21 4.27
CA PHE A 35 7.34 -3.54 5.49
C PHE A 35 8.22 -4.19 6.58
N ASP A 36 9.55 -4.07 6.47
CA ASP A 36 10.48 -4.46 7.53
C ASP A 36 10.26 -3.58 8.77
N ALA A 37 10.00 -4.23 9.91
CA ALA A 37 9.80 -3.57 11.19
C ALA A 37 11.07 -2.92 11.75
N SER A 38 12.25 -3.38 11.32
CA SER A 38 13.55 -2.88 11.76
C SER A 38 14.06 -1.68 10.95
N ALA A 39 13.38 -1.33 9.86
CA ALA A 39 13.73 -0.19 9.02
C ALA A 39 13.68 1.13 9.82
N ARG A 40 14.71 1.97 9.66
CA ARG A 40 14.77 3.31 10.24
C ARG A 40 14.00 4.30 9.35
N GLY A 41 13.56 5.41 9.94
CA GLY A 41 12.83 6.46 9.23
C GLY A 41 11.32 6.31 9.39
N LEU A 42 10.59 6.36 8.27
CA LEU A 42 9.13 6.24 8.24
C LEU A 42 8.65 4.97 8.98
N ALA A 43 7.82 5.14 10.00
CA ALA A 43 7.44 4.06 10.90
C ALA A 43 6.65 2.96 10.16
N LEU A 44 6.78 1.70 10.59
CA LEU A 44 6.03 0.58 9.98
C LEU A 44 4.53 0.85 9.98
N ARG A 45 4.01 1.40 11.07
CA ARG A 45 2.60 1.79 11.20
C ARG A 45 2.19 2.79 10.11
N GLU A 46 2.97 3.84 9.88
CA GLU A 46 2.69 4.85 8.84
C GLU A 46 2.70 4.20 7.45
N ARG A 47 3.69 3.35 7.17
CA ARG A 47 3.81 2.61 5.89
C ARG A 47 2.59 1.72 5.64
N LEU A 48 2.13 1.00 6.66
CA LEU A 48 0.94 0.14 6.57
C LEU A 48 -0.36 0.94 6.41
N LEU A 49 -0.49 2.09 7.08
CA LEU A 49 -1.66 2.97 6.94
C LEU A 49 -1.74 3.58 5.53
N VAL A 50 -0.59 3.98 4.96
CA VAL A 50 -0.49 4.41 3.55
C VAL A 50 -0.91 3.27 2.62
N ALA A 51 -0.48 2.03 2.91
CA ALA A 51 -0.85 0.87 2.11
C ALA A 51 -2.34 0.56 2.14
N LEU A 52 -2.96 0.56 3.33
CA LEU A 52 -4.40 0.40 3.48
C LEU A 52 -5.15 1.49 2.69
N TYR A 53 -4.74 2.75 2.87
CA TYR A 53 -5.39 3.87 2.21
C TYR A 53 -5.31 3.78 0.69
N ALA A 54 -4.14 3.42 0.16
CA ALA A 54 -3.96 3.24 -1.28
C ALA A 54 -4.87 2.15 -1.86
N CYS A 55 -5.03 1.05 -1.13
CA CYS A 55 -5.90 -0.04 -1.53
C CYS A 55 -7.38 0.35 -1.45
N SER A 56 -7.78 1.13 -0.43
CA SER A 56 -9.14 1.67 -0.32
C SER A 56 -9.48 2.65 -1.43
N LEU A 57 -8.59 3.59 -1.76
CA LEU A 57 -8.77 4.53 -2.88
C LEU A 57 -8.86 3.83 -4.24
N SER A 58 -8.25 2.64 -4.36
CA SER A 58 -8.22 1.86 -5.61
C SER A 58 -9.21 0.69 -5.59
N GLU A 59 -10.10 0.62 -4.60
CA GLU A 59 -11.14 -0.41 -4.43
C GLU A 59 -10.60 -1.86 -4.43
N SER A 60 -9.36 -2.06 -3.99
CA SER A 60 -8.73 -3.38 -3.94
C SER A 60 -9.05 -4.13 -2.65
N SER A 61 -10.22 -4.76 -2.59
CA SER A 61 -10.74 -5.43 -1.38
C SER A 61 -9.78 -6.47 -0.78
N ALA A 62 -9.13 -7.28 -1.62
CA ALA A 62 -8.18 -8.31 -1.18
C ALA A 62 -6.91 -7.73 -0.53
N LEU A 63 -6.34 -6.67 -1.12
CA LEU A 63 -5.18 -6.00 -0.54
C LEU A 63 -5.57 -5.17 0.70
N SER A 64 -6.73 -4.53 0.70
CA SER A 64 -7.25 -3.83 1.89
C SER A 64 -7.41 -4.80 3.06
N ALA A 65 -7.92 -6.01 2.84
CA ALA A 65 -8.01 -7.04 3.88
C ALA A 65 -6.63 -7.45 4.41
N HIS A 66 -5.65 -7.66 3.52
CA HIS A 66 -4.27 -7.98 3.88
C HIS A 66 -3.63 -6.90 4.77
N TYR A 67 -3.71 -5.62 4.36
CA TYR A 67 -3.12 -4.53 5.13
C TYR A 67 -3.88 -4.24 6.43
N ARG A 68 -5.20 -4.40 6.45
CA ARG A 68 -6.00 -4.30 7.67
C ARG A 68 -5.57 -5.35 8.70
N GLN A 69 -5.36 -6.61 8.28
CA GLN A 69 -4.87 -7.66 9.17
C GLN A 69 -3.49 -7.32 9.77
N ALA A 70 -2.57 -6.81 8.95
CA ALA A 70 -1.27 -6.37 9.43
C ALA A 70 -1.37 -5.21 10.44
N LEU A 71 -2.29 -4.26 10.22
CA LEU A 71 -2.53 -3.13 11.13
C LEU A 71 -3.17 -3.55 12.45
N HIS A 72 -4.06 -4.54 12.44
CA HIS A 72 -4.59 -5.15 13.67
C HIS A 72 -3.47 -5.77 14.52
N ALA A 73 -2.51 -6.47 13.89
CA ALA A 73 -1.35 -7.01 14.59
C ALA A 73 -0.43 -5.91 15.18
N GLN A 74 -0.47 -4.69 14.62
CA GLN A 74 0.22 -3.51 15.14
C GLN A 74 -0.58 -2.76 16.22
N GLY A 75 -1.76 -3.27 16.62
CA GLY A 75 -2.62 -2.65 17.62
C GLY A 75 -3.18 -1.29 17.18
N VAL A 76 -3.39 -1.08 15.89
CA VAL A 76 -4.04 0.15 15.40
C VAL A 76 -5.52 0.11 15.72
N GLU A 77 -6.04 1.21 16.26
CA GLU A 77 -7.45 1.33 16.64
C GLU A 77 -8.38 1.25 15.43
N GLN A 78 -9.51 0.56 15.62
CA GLN A 78 -10.52 0.38 14.57
C GLN A 78 -11.05 1.71 14.02
N ALA A 79 -11.14 2.75 14.85
CA ALA A 79 -11.59 4.07 14.44
C ALA A 79 -10.64 4.71 13.40
N VAL A 80 -9.33 4.53 13.55
CA VAL A 80 -8.32 5.02 12.59
C VAL A 80 -8.44 4.26 11.27
N LEU A 81 -8.62 2.94 11.32
CA LEU A 81 -8.81 2.12 10.13
C LEU A 81 -10.06 2.54 9.37
N ALA A 82 -11.19 2.71 10.07
CA ALA A 82 -12.45 3.14 9.48
C ALA A 82 -12.34 4.53 8.84
N ALA A 83 -11.68 5.48 9.51
CA ALA A 83 -11.45 6.82 8.96
C ALA A 83 -10.65 6.79 7.65
N ILE A 84 -9.62 5.94 7.57
CA ILE A 84 -8.82 5.77 6.35
C ILE A 84 -9.63 5.12 5.23
N GLU A 85 -10.37 4.06 5.55
CA GLU A 85 -11.16 3.31 4.57
C GLU A 85 -12.31 4.11 3.98
N THR A 86 -12.81 5.11 4.72
CA THR A 86 -13.90 6.00 4.32
C THR A 86 -13.43 7.37 3.82
N ASP A 87 -12.12 7.55 3.61
CA ASP A 87 -11.52 8.83 3.17
C ASP A 87 -11.80 10.01 4.13
N ALA A 88 -12.05 9.73 5.41
CA ALA A 88 -12.39 10.69 6.45
C ALA A 88 -11.15 11.18 7.22
N LEU A 89 -10.07 11.55 6.51
CA LEU A 89 -8.78 11.91 7.12
C LEU A 89 -8.86 13.08 8.12
N ALA A 90 -9.82 13.99 7.95
CA ALA A 90 -10.04 15.12 8.85
C ALA A 90 -10.49 14.71 10.27
N SER A 91 -10.94 13.47 10.46
CA SER A 91 -11.30 12.91 11.77
C SER A 91 -10.10 12.38 12.57
N LEU A 92 -8.91 12.32 11.96
CA LEU A 92 -7.69 11.86 12.60
C LEU A 92 -7.07 12.99 13.44
N ASN A 93 -6.69 12.67 14.68
CA ASN A 93 -6.05 13.62 15.60
C ASN A 93 -4.53 13.76 15.39
N ASP A 94 -3.95 12.99 14.46
CA ASP A 94 -2.51 13.00 14.16
C ASP A 94 -2.24 13.83 12.90
N THR A 95 -1.75 15.06 13.09
CA THR A 95 -1.44 15.98 12.00
C THR A 95 -0.39 15.41 11.04
N ARG A 96 0.64 14.73 11.56
CA ARG A 96 1.71 14.16 10.74
C ARG A 96 1.15 13.06 9.85
N LEU A 97 0.38 12.15 10.43
CA LEU A 97 -0.27 11.07 9.68
C LEU A 97 -1.21 11.63 8.60
N THR A 98 -2.02 12.63 8.92
CA THR A 98 -2.93 13.27 7.96
C THR A 98 -2.19 13.88 6.77
N VAL A 99 -1.03 14.51 6.99
CA VAL A 99 -0.19 15.06 5.90
C VAL A 99 0.40 13.94 5.04
N ILE A 100 0.90 12.86 5.65
CA ILE A 100 1.43 11.69 4.93
C ILE A 100 0.34 11.05 4.06
N LEU A 101 -0.86 10.83 4.62
CA LEU A 101 -1.98 10.25 3.91
C LEU A 101 -2.49 11.19 2.81
N GLY A 102 -2.57 12.49 3.06
CA GLY A 102 -2.94 13.49 2.05
C GLY A 102 -1.98 13.48 0.85
N PHE A 103 -0.67 13.37 1.09
CA PHE A 103 0.32 13.22 0.02
C PHE A 103 0.12 11.92 -0.76
N ALA A 104 -0.11 10.80 -0.06
CA ALA A 104 -0.40 9.51 -0.70
C ALA A 104 -1.64 9.57 -1.59
N ARG A 105 -2.75 10.13 -1.09
CA ARG A 105 -3.99 10.35 -1.86
C ARG A 105 -3.72 11.07 -3.16
N LYS A 106 -2.97 12.18 -3.10
CA LYS A 106 -2.68 13.01 -4.26
C LYS A 106 -1.89 12.23 -5.32
N LEU A 107 -0.84 11.51 -4.93
CA LEU A 107 -0.05 10.72 -5.87
C LEU A 107 -0.81 9.52 -6.46
N ILE A 108 -1.75 8.95 -5.72
CA ILE A 108 -2.55 7.80 -6.18
C ILE A 108 -3.65 8.27 -7.15
N VAL A 109 -4.35 9.36 -6.82
CA VAL A 109 -5.49 9.86 -7.60
C VAL A 109 -5.05 10.78 -8.75
N LYS A 110 -4.00 11.60 -8.56
CA LYS A 110 -3.47 12.56 -9.54
C LYS A 110 -1.92 12.64 -9.48
N PRO A 111 -1.21 11.63 -10.02
CA PRO A 111 0.25 11.51 -9.91
C PRO A 111 1.07 12.67 -10.51
N VAL A 112 0.49 13.47 -11.42
CA VAL A 112 1.19 14.59 -12.09
C VAL A 112 1.35 15.82 -11.18
N GLU A 113 0.66 15.88 -10.04
CA GLU A 113 0.68 17.02 -9.10
C GLU A 113 1.62 16.81 -7.89
N GLY A 114 2.78 16.21 -8.12
CA GLY A 114 3.89 16.18 -7.16
C GLY A 114 4.48 17.58 -6.97
N ASP A 115 3.77 18.43 -6.24
CA ASP A 115 4.07 19.85 -6.10
C ASP A 115 5.04 20.13 -4.94
N ALA A 116 5.93 21.11 -5.12
CA ALA A 116 6.92 21.53 -4.14
C ALA A 116 6.28 21.93 -2.79
N GLU A 117 5.05 22.46 -2.84
CA GLU A 117 4.26 22.78 -1.66
C GLU A 117 3.94 21.55 -0.80
N GLU A 118 3.71 20.37 -1.39
CA GLU A 118 3.40 19.18 -0.60
C GLU A 118 4.65 18.59 0.05
N ILE A 119 5.78 18.65 -0.64
CA ILE A 119 7.08 18.31 -0.05
C ILE A 119 7.39 19.26 1.11
N LYS A 120 7.05 20.54 0.99
CA LYS A 120 7.16 21.50 2.09
C LYS A 120 6.25 21.12 3.27
N ARG A 121 4.97 20.81 3.03
CA ARG A 121 4.04 20.38 4.10
C ARG A 121 4.51 19.13 4.83
N LEU A 122 5.05 18.14 4.11
CA LEU A 122 5.63 16.94 4.72
C LEU A 122 6.81 17.28 5.65
N ARG A 123 7.72 18.17 5.20
CA ARG A 123 8.84 18.63 6.04
C ARG A 123 8.36 19.43 7.26
N ASP A 124 7.38 20.31 7.08
CA ASP A 124 6.79 21.10 8.16
C ASP A 124 6.08 20.18 9.20
N ALA A 125 5.59 19.02 8.77
CA ALA A 125 5.07 17.95 9.64
C ALA A 125 6.15 17.02 10.22
N GLY A 126 7.44 17.36 10.04
CA GLY A 126 8.58 16.62 10.58
C GLY A 126 8.98 15.38 9.80
N VAL A 127 8.48 15.18 8.57
CA VAL A 127 8.91 14.06 7.72
C VAL A 127 10.27 14.39 7.13
N ALA A 128 11.29 13.58 7.42
CA ALA A 128 12.65 13.81 6.93
C ALA A 128 12.72 13.63 5.40
N THR A 129 13.61 14.37 4.73
CA THR A 129 13.76 14.29 3.27
C THR A 129 13.96 12.85 2.74
N PRO A 130 14.81 11.99 3.36
CA PRO A 130 14.92 10.60 2.95
C PRO A 130 13.60 9.82 3.06
N ASP A 131 12.81 10.09 4.11
CA ASP A 131 11.51 9.44 4.32
C ASP A 131 10.46 9.87 3.29
N ILE A 132 10.54 11.11 2.77
CA ILE A 132 9.69 11.56 1.67
C ILE A 132 9.98 10.75 0.40
N VAL A 133 11.25 10.47 0.12
CA VAL A 133 11.64 9.61 -1.01
C VAL A 133 11.14 8.18 -0.78
N THR A 134 11.33 7.63 0.41
CA THR A 134 10.80 6.30 0.77
C THR A 134 9.28 6.22 0.64
N LEU A 135 8.56 7.26 1.06
CA LEU A 135 7.10 7.36 0.92
C LEU A 135 6.69 7.36 -0.55
N ALA A 136 7.34 8.16 -1.40
CA ALA A 136 7.05 8.18 -2.83
C ALA A 136 7.33 6.82 -3.51
N GLN A 137 8.43 6.16 -3.14
CA GLN A 137 8.76 4.82 -3.63
C GLN A 137 7.75 3.76 -3.17
N LEU A 138 7.30 3.83 -1.91
CA LEU A 138 6.25 2.97 -1.38
C LEU A 138 4.95 3.15 -2.17
N ILE A 139 4.53 4.39 -2.43
CA ILE A 139 3.32 4.67 -3.21
C ILE A 139 3.43 4.10 -4.63
N ALA A 140 4.59 4.27 -5.29
CA ALA A 140 4.83 3.67 -6.60
C ALA A 140 4.75 2.13 -6.58
N PHE A 141 5.31 1.51 -5.55
CA PHE A 141 5.22 0.07 -5.33
C PHE A 141 3.77 -0.40 -5.11
N LEU A 142 2.99 0.31 -4.28
CA LEU A 142 1.59 0.00 -4.02
C LEU A 142 0.74 0.10 -5.29
N SER A 143 0.91 1.16 -6.08
CA SER A 143 0.24 1.33 -7.37
C SER A 143 0.57 0.21 -8.37
N TYR A 144 1.80 -0.32 -8.33
CA TYR A 144 2.16 -1.51 -9.10
C TYR A 144 1.46 -2.77 -8.53
N GLN A 145 1.55 -2.99 -7.21
CA GLN A 145 0.98 -4.15 -6.53
C GLN A 145 -0.52 -4.29 -6.75
N ILE A 146 -1.27 -3.18 -6.64
CA ILE A 146 -2.72 -3.13 -6.87
C ILE A 146 -3.06 -3.58 -8.29
N ARG A 147 -2.36 -3.06 -9.30
CA ARG A 147 -2.58 -3.44 -10.70
C ARG A 147 -2.28 -4.91 -10.96
N VAL A 148 -1.21 -5.45 -10.36
CA VAL A 148 -0.90 -6.88 -10.45
C VAL A 148 -1.99 -7.73 -9.80
N ALA A 149 -2.48 -7.34 -8.61
CA ALA A 149 -3.55 -8.07 -7.93
C ALA A 149 -4.82 -8.10 -8.76
N ALA A 150 -5.24 -6.94 -9.28
CA ALA A 150 -6.42 -6.82 -10.13
C ALA A 150 -6.31 -7.69 -11.39
N GLY A 151 -5.16 -7.67 -12.07
CA GLY A 151 -4.93 -8.52 -13.25
C GLY A 151 -5.01 -10.02 -12.94
N LEU A 152 -4.41 -10.45 -11.83
CA LEU A 152 -4.47 -11.86 -11.40
C LEU A 152 -5.89 -12.29 -11.04
N LEU A 153 -6.64 -11.48 -10.30
CA LEU A 153 -8.01 -11.78 -9.92
C LEU A 153 -8.93 -11.86 -11.16
N ALA A 154 -8.79 -10.92 -12.11
CA ALA A 154 -9.55 -10.96 -13.36
C ALA A 154 -9.27 -12.22 -14.20
N MET A 155 -8.00 -12.65 -14.29
CA MET A 155 -7.65 -13.90 -14.98
C MET A 155 -8.23 -15.14 -14.27
N LYS A 156 -8.22 -15.15 -12.93
CA LYS A 156 -8.81 -16.23 -12.13
C LYS A 156 -10.33 -16.32 -12.33
N GLU A 157 -11.03 -15.19 -12.34
CA GLU A 157 -12.47 -15.15 -12.62
C GLU A 157 -12.79 -15.62 -14.04
N LEU A 158 -11.97 -15.27 -15.02
CA LEU A 158 -12.14 -15.74 -16.40
C LEU A 158 -11.94 -17.25 -16.52
N ALA A 159 -10.95 -17.82 -15.84
CA ALA A 159 -10.67 -19.25 -15.85
C ALA A 159 -11.71 -20.09 -15.07
N SER A 160 -12.51 -19.44 -14.21
CA SER A 160 -13.56 -20.09 -13.40
C SER A 160 -14.93 -20.11 -14.11
N LYS A 161 -15.04 -19.56 -15.32
CA LYS A 161 -16.23 -19.59 -16.18
C LYS A 161 -16.07 -20.66 -17.25
#